data_AF-A0A7C0Z325-F1
#
_entry.id   AF-A0A7C0Z325-F1
#
_cell.length_a   1.000
_cell.length_b   1.000
_cell.length_c   1.000
_cell.angle_alpha   90.00
_cell.angle_beta   90.00
_cell.angle_gamma   90.00
#
_symmetry.space_group_name_H-M   'P 1'
#
loop_
_entity.id
_entity.type
_entity.pdbx_description
1 polymer ?
#
loop_
_entity_poly.entity_id
_entity_poly.type
_entity_poly.pdbx_seq_one_letter_code
_entity_poly.pdbx_strand_id
1 'polypeptide(L)'
;RKNLYIFCAANQHGTTVIEQLLEAKVQIGWGTRIVPFGPDITSAIFALGFANRAAMSFGGVQPGDYKKILKYNKDRIFAFVNALGEVGTDWAAAAAGCVNWGFPTIADTDIPEILPTGICTYEHVVANVPHDEMAQKSIEIRGLKVQVTEIDIPCAFGPAFEGERVRGADLFCQMGGGKTQCTEYLQLAEMNEIEDGKVTVVGKDIGDLKEGDVLPLAIFMQVAGREFQQDFEPILERQTHHLINYIQGVMHIGQRDIAWVRVSKAAVEKGFTLKDIGVVLHAKFHQDFGKILDKVQVTLYTNQEDVDEITAKARAAYKQRDERVEKMTDEDVEIFYSCTLCQSFAPTHVCSVSPERTGLCGAYNWMDCKASFEINPTGPNQPIEKGECLDPVLGQWAGVNEFVKKASRGAIDHYNFYSIVHDPMTTCGCCECIAALLPACNGVMTVNREYAGETPCGMKFTTLAGVMGGGASTPGFVGHSKYNITQRKFIKGDGGLLRMVWMPKILKEEIKERLLKRGEELGVPNLYDMIADETVGTTEEEILPFLQEKGHPALNMDPLVG
;
A
#
# COMPACT_ATOMS: atom_id res chain seq x y z
N ARG A 1 -8.14 -21.28 16.72
CA ARG A 1 -7.59 -20.62 15.50
C ARG A 1 -7.27 -19.14 15.75
N LYS A 2 -8.24 -18.28 16.11
CA LYS A 2 -8.00 -16.86 16.45
C LYS A 2 -7.36 -16.62 17.85
N ASN A 3 -6.77 -17.66 18.44
CA ASN A 3 -6.06 -17.66 19.74
C ASN A 3 -6.82 -17.11 20.98
N LEU A 4 -8.16 -17.17 21.00
CA LEU A 4 -8.99 -16.68 22.11
C LEU A 4 -9.16 -17.72 23.23
N TYR A 5 -9.41 -17.24 24.45
CA TYR A 5 -9.95 -18.08 25.53
C TYR A 5 -11.47 -18.16 25.41
N ILE A 6 -12.00 -19.38 25.48
CA ILE A 6 -13.42 -19.68 25.42
C ILE A 6 -13.82 -20.24 26.77
N PHE A 7 -14.77 -19.58 27.43
CA PHE A 7 -15.32 -20.02 28.72
C PHE A 7 -16.75 -20.51 28.49
N CYS A 8 -16.99 -21.80 28.73
CA CYS A 8 -18.30 -22.41 28.48
C CYS A 8 -19.04 -22.62 29.80
N ALA A 9 -20.31 -22.21 29.85
CA ALA A 9 -21.22 -22.42 30.97
C ALA A 9 -22.64 -22.66 30.44
N ALA A 10 -23.52 -23.10 31.35
CA ALA A 10 -24.92 -23.41 31.09
C ALA A 10 -25.17 -24.68 30.25
N ASN A 11 -26.40 -25.17 30.38
CA ASN A 11 -26.95 -26.30 29.65
C ASN A 11 -28.32 -25.91 29.12
N GLN A 12 -28.72 -26.52 28.02
CA GLN A 12 -30.06 -26.41 27.46
C GLN A 12 -30.42 -27.73 26.78
N HIS A 13 -31.68 -28.15 26.89
CA HIS A 13 -32.17 -29.41 26.32
C HIS A 13 -31.35 -30.66 26.72
N GLY A 14 -30.82 -30.66 27.95
CA GLY A 14 -30.07 -31.80 28.49
C GLY A 14 -28.66 -31.98 27.91
N THR A 15 -28.11 -30.95 27.26
CA THR A 15 -26.74 -30.93 26.77
C THR A 15 -26.06 -29.58 27.04
N THR A 16 -24.73 -29.57 26.96
CA THR A 16 -23.88 -28.39 27.07
C THR A 16 -23.03 -28.24 25.81
N VAL A 17 -22.53 -27.03 25.54
CA VAL A 17 -21.53 -26.80 24.46
C VAL A 17 -20.32 -27.72 24.63
N ILE A 18 -19.94 -28.01 25.87
CA ILE A 18 -18.80 -28.88 26.17
C ILE A 18 -19.07 -30.34 25.77
N GLU A 19 -20.26 -30.87 26.07
CA GLU A 19 -20.65 -32.22 25.65
C GLU A 19 -20.72 -32.32 24.11
N GLN A 20 -21.30 -31.33 23.44
CA GLN A 20 -21.34 -31.27 21.98
C GLN A 20 -19.92 -31.24 21.36
N LEU A 21 -18.99 -30.48 21.95
CA LEU A 21 -17.59 -30.45 21.52
C LEU A 21 -16.88 -31.80 21.73
N LEU A 22 -17.15 -32.48 22.85
CA LEU A 22 -16.60 -33.80 23.13
C LEU A 22 -17.12 -34.86 22.14
N GLU A 23 -18.41 -34.83 21.81
CA GLU A 23 -19.03 -35.69 20.78
C GLU A 23 -18.39 -35.44 19.40
N ALA A 24 -18.08 -34.18 19.09
CA ALA A 24 -17.35 -33.77 17.89
C ALA A 24 -15.84 -34.04 17.96
N LYS A 25 -15.34 -34.71 19.01
CA LYS A 25 -13.93 -35.06 19.24
C LYS A 25 -12.99 -33.86 19.32
N VAL A 26 -13.48 -32.71 19.80
CA VAL A 26 -12.67 -31.52 20.06
C VAL A 26 -12.01 -31.63 21.43
N GLN A 27 -10.69 -31.38 21.49
CA GLN A 27 -9.96 -31.39 22.74
C GLN A 27 -10.25 -30.13 23.58
N ILE A 28 -10.66 -30.34 24.83
CA ILE A 28 -11.00 -29.27 25.78
C ILE A 28 -9.97 -29.15 26.91
N GLY A 29 -9.93 -27.98 27.55
CA GLY A 29 -9.10 -27.68 28.72
C GLY A 29 -8.31 -26.38 28.60
N TRP A 30 -7.61 -26.01 29.67
CA TRP A 30 -6.78 -24.80 29.73
C TRP A 30 -5.71 -24.76 28.63
N GLY A 31 -5.10 -25.91 28.29
CA GLY A 31 -4.10 -26.01 27.23
C GLY A 31 -4.65 -25.74 25.82
N THR A 32 -5.93 -26.06 25.57
CA THR A 32 -6.61 -25.76 24.31
C THR A 32 -7.43 -24.46 24.37
N ARG A 33 -7.39 -23.76 25.51
CA ARG A 33 -8.11 -22.52 25.80
C ARG A 33 -9.64 -22.64 25.75
N ILE A 34 -10.18 -23.86 25.82
CA ILE A 34 -11.63 -24.13 25.92
C ILE A 34 -11.90 -24.62 27.34
N VAL A 35 -12.43 -23.75 28.19
CA VAL A 35 -12.52 -23.98 29.64
C VAL A 35 -13.97 -24.22 30.06
N PRO A 36 -14.30 -25.42 30.57
CA PRO A 36 -15.61 -25.71 31.13
C PRO A 36 -15.74 -25.12 32.54
N PHE A 37 -16.75 -24.28 32.79
CA PHE A 37 -17.05 -23.78 34.14
C PHE A 37 -18.17 -24.55 34.85
N GLY A 38 -19.17 -25.02 34.12
CA GLY A 38 -20.22 -25.87 34.68
C GLY A 38 -21.51 -25.86 33.85
N PRO A 39 -22.42 -26.80 34.11
CA PRO A 39 -23.66 -26.95 33.36
C PRO A 39 -24.72 -25.91 33.75
N ASP A 40 -24.54 -25.14 34.83
CA ASP A 40 -25.52 -24.15 35.27
C ASP A 40 -25.17 -22.75 34.72
N ILE A 41 -26.19 -21.94 34.43
CA ILE A 41 -25.98 -20.55 33.99
C ILE A 41 -25.24 -19.72 35.04
N THR A 42 -25.41 -20.04 36.33
CA THR A 42 -24.70 -19.40 37.42
C THR A 42 -23.19 -19.57 37.32
N SER A 43 -22.69 -20.63 36.69
CA SER A 43 -21.26 -20.84 36.44
C SER A 43 -20.64 -19.80 35.50
N ALA A 44 -21.44 -19.08 34.71
CA ALA A 44 -20.96 -17.98 33.88
C ALA A 44 -20.29 -16.86 34.72
N ILE A 45 -20.67 -16.72 35.99
CA ILE A 45 -20.08 -15.73 36.91
C ILE A 45 -18.56 -15.91 37.07
N PHE A 46 -18.03 -17.11 36.88
CA PHE A 46 -16.61 -17.37 36.99
C PHE A 46 -15.80 -16.67 35.89
N ALA A 47 -16.40 -16.40 34.72
CA ALA A 47 -15.78 -15.61 33.65
C ALA A 47 -15.60 -14.14 34.09
N LEU A 48 -16.63 -13.53 34.66
CA LEU A 48 -16.56 -12.16 35.20
C LEU A 48 -15.63 -12.09 36.41
N GLY A 49 -15.63 -13.11 37.27
CA GLY A 49 -14.67 -13.23 38.37
C GLY A 49 -13.22 -13.35 37.90
N PHE A 50 -12.97 -14.00 36.76
CA PHE A 50 -11.65 -14.04 36.12
C PHE A 50 -11.25 -12.66 35.61
N ALA A 51 -12.14 -11.95 34.91
CA ALA A 51 -11.91 -10.60 34.40
C ALA A 51 -11.62 -9.59 35.53
N ASN A 52 -12.38 -9.65 36.63
CA ASN A 52 -12.15 -8.84 37.83
C ASN A 52 -10.79 -9.12 38.47
N ARG A 53 -10.39 -10.39 38.56
CA ARG A 53 -9.06 -10.76 39.06
C ARG A 53 -7.95 -10.24 38.14
N ALA A 54 -8.15 -10.20 36.83
CA ALA A 54 -7.19 -9.59 35.92
C ALA A 54 -6.99 -8.09 36.21
N ALA A 55 -8.07 -7.35 36.49
CA ALA A 55 -7.99 -5.94 36.86
C ALA A 55 -7.24 -5.71 38.19
N MET A 56 -7.44 -6.57 39.19
CA MET A 56 -6.75 -6.47 40.48
C MET A 56 -5.28 -6.89 40.38
N SER A 57 -5.00 -8.03 39.74
CA SER A 57 -3.65 -8.62 39.67
C SER A 57 -2.72 -7.86 38.71
N PHE A 58 -3.22 -7.45 37.55
CA PHE A 58 -2.40 -6.81 36.51
C PHE A 58 -2.62 -5.31 36.43
N GLY A 59 -3.86 -4.85 36.65
CA GLY A 59 -4.18 -3.42 36.67
C GLY A 59 -3.90 -2.74 38.00
N GLY A 60 -3.57 -3.49 39.06
CA GLY A 60 -3.32 -2.95 40.41
C GLY A 60 -4.54 -2.28 41.04
N VAL A 61 -5.75 -2.57 40.54
CA VAL A 61 -6.99 -1.97 41.04
C VAL A 61 -7.31 -2.54 42.43
N GLN A 62 -7.58 -1.67 43.39
CA GLN A 62 -7.84 -2.09 44.77
C GLN A 62 -9.23 -2.75 44.92
N PRO A 63 -9.36 -3.79 45.76
CA PRO A 63 -10.67 -4.37 46.08
C PRO A 63 -11.65 -3.30 46.61
N GLY A 64 -12.88 -3.30 46.10
CA GLY A 64 -13.92 -2.32 46.46
C GLY A 64 -14.02 -1.11 45.52
N ASP A 65 -13.00 -0.82 44.70
CA ASP A 65 -13.07 0.26 43.68
C ASP A 65 -13.78 -0.23 42.40
N TYR A 66 -15.10 -0.44 42.49
CA TYR A 66 -15.87 -1.03 41.39
C TYR A 66 -15.78 -0.23 40.09
N LYS A 67 -15.69 1.11 40.16
CA LYS A 67 -15.62 1.98 38.97
C LYS A 67 -14.34 1.72 38.18
N LYS A 68 -13.19 1.61 38.86
CA LYS A 68 -11.93 1.28 38.18
C LYS A 68 -11.90 -0.15 37.66
N ILE A 69 -12.53 -1.10 38.37
CA ILE A 69 -12.66 -2.48 37.88
C ILE A 69 -13.44 -2.50 36.56
N LEU A 70 -14.62 -1.88 36.51
CA LEU A 70 -15.43 -1.85 35.29
C LEU A 70 -14.72 -1.12 34.14
N LYS A 71 -14.09 0.03 34.42
CA LYS A 71 -13.33 0.77 33.42
C LYS A 71 -12.13 -0.03 32.88
N TYR A 72 -11.38 -0.69 33.76
CA TYR A 72 -10.26 -1.54 33.33
C TYR A 72 -10.74 -2.66 32.41
N ASN A 73 -11.84 -3.34 32.77
CA ASN A 73 -12.38 -4.43 31.96
C ASN A 73 -12.85 -3.94 30.59
N LYS A 74 -13.57 -2.81 30.54
CA LYS A 74 -13.98 -2.18 29.28
C LYS A 74 -12.79 -1.87 28.38
N ASP A 75 -11.73 -1.29 28.95
CA ASP A 75 -10.62 -0.74 28.17
C ASP A 75 -9.52 -1.79 27.85
N ARG A 76 -9.40 -2.89 28.64
CA ARG A 76 -8.26 -3.82 28.57
C ARG A 76 -8.64 -5.29 28.39
N ILE A 77 -9.85 -5.70 28.75
CA ILE A 77 -10.28 -7.10 28.63
C ILE A 77 -11.26 -7.22 27.46
N PHE A 78 -10.76 -7.72 26.33
CA PHE A 78 -11.54 -7.87 25.11
C PHE A 78 -12.39 -9.15 25.14
N ALA A 79 -13.41 -9.17 26.01
CA ALA A 79 -14.36 -10.27 26.12
C ALA A 79 -15.74 -9.91 25.54
N PHE A 80 -16.45 -10.92 25.06
CA PHE A 80 -17.82 -10.88 24.55
C PHE A 80 -18.56 -12.17 24.94
N VAL A 81 -19.89 -12.13 24.90
CA VAL A 81 -20.78 -13.26 25.25
C VAL A 81 -21.44 -13.77 23.98
N ASN A 82 -21.32 -15.07 23.70
CA ASN A 82 -22.12 -15.73 22.68
C ASN A 82 -23.22 -16.54 23.38
N ALA A 83 -24.45 -16.05 23.30
CA ALA A 83 -25.63 -16.73 23.84
C ALA A 83 -26.18 -17.66 22.75
N LEU A 84 -25.91 -18.95 22.87
CA LEU A 84 -26.27 -19.97 21.86
C LEU A 84 -27.49 -20.76 22.30
N GLY A 85 -28.59 -20.67 21.56
CA GLY A 85 -29.86 -21.30 21.86
C GLY A 85 -30.91 -20.35 22.43
N GLU A 86 -31.98 -20.89 22.98
CA GLU A 86 -33.12 -20.10 23.48
C GLU A 86 -32.71 -19.30 24.73
N VAL A 87 -32.76 -17.97 24.65
CA VAL A 87 -32.35 -17.08 25.73
C VAL A 87 -33.53 -16.83 26.68
N GLY A 88 -33.63 -17.65 27.72
CA GLY A 88 -34.59 -17.44 28.81
C GLY A 88 -34.20 -16.28 29.75
N THR A 89 -35.06 -15.97 30.72
CA THR A 89 -34.90 -14.84 31.66
C THR A 89 -33.55 -14.86 32.39
N ASP A 90 -33.10 -16.02 32.87
CA ASP A 90 -31.86 -16.13 33.65
C ASP A 90 -30.62 -15.88 32.78
N TRP A 91 -30.64 -16.36 31.53
CA TRP A 91 -29.57 -16.12 30.57
C TRP A 91 -29.53 -14.65 30.14
N ALA A 92 -30.69 -14.06 29.88
CA ALA A 92 -30.82 -12.65 29.55
C ALA A 92 -30.28 -11.76 30.68
N ALA A 93 -30.61 -12.07 31.93
CA ALA A 93 -30.11 -11.34 33.10
C ALA A 93 -28.59 -11.47 33.26
N ALA A 94 -28.04 -12.68 33.09
CA ALA A 94 -26.60 -12.91 33.16
C ALA A 94 -25.86 -12.16 32.03
N ALA A 95 -26.35 -12.23 30.80
CA ALA A 95 -25.78 -11.56 29.63
C ALA A 95 -25.86 -10.02 29.75
N ALA A 96 -27.00 -9.48 30.18
CA ALA A 96 -27.15 -8.05 30.47
C ALA A 96 -26.20 -7.60 31.59
N GLY A 97 -25.91 -8.46 32.56
CA GLY A 97 -24.89 -8.22 33.59
C GLY A 97 -23.52 -7.93 32.98
N CYS A 98 -23.09 -8.72 31.99
CA CYS A 98 -21.81 -8.58 31.29
C CYS A 98 -21.64 -7.24 30.57
N VAL A 99 -22.74 -6.62 30.11
CA VAL A 99 -22.71 -5.29 29.48
C VAL A 99 -22.07 -4.26 30.40
N ASN A 100 -22.27 -4.34 31.72
CA ASN A 100 -21.64 -3.41 32.67
C ASN A 100 -20.11 -3.43 32.65
N TRP A 101 -19.50 -4.56 32.27
CA TRP A 101 -18.05 -4.72 32.09
C TRP A 101 -17.57 -4.25 30.71
N GLY A 102 -18.47 -3.78 29.85
CA GLY A 102 -18.21 -3.43 28.46
C GLY A 102 -18.11 -4.65 27.54
N PHE A 103 -18.70 -5.79 27.94
CA PHE A 103 -18.70 -7.02 27.16
C PHE A 103 -20.04 -7.15 26.41
N PRO A 104 -20.05 -7.07 25.07
CA PRO A 104 -21.27 -7.19 24.29
C PRO A 104 -21.78 -8.62 24.28
N THR A 105 -23.09 -8.78 24.05
CA THR A 105 -23.74 -10.07 23.85
C THR A 105 -24.17 -10.23 22.40
N ILE A 106 -23.85 -11.38 21.82
CA ILE A 106 -24.25 -11.78 20.49
C ILE A 106 -25.08 -13.06 20.63
N ALA A 107 -26.28 -13.07 20.08
CA ALA A 107 -27.20 -14.21 20.14
C ALA A 107 -27.51 -14.75 18.75
N ASP A 108 -27.68 -16.08 18.66
CA ASP A 108 -28.14 -16.77 17.45
C ASP A 108 -29.66 -16.78 17.32
N THR A 109 -30.38 -16.41 18.38
CA THR A 109 -31.84 -16.34 18.44
C THR A 109 -32.35 -14.91 18.42
N ASP A 110 -33.66 -14.78 18.17
CA ASP A 110 -34.36 -13.50 18.12
C ASP A 110 -34.60 -12.98 19.54
N ILE A 111 -33.81 -12.00 19.96
CA ILE A 111 -33.90 -11.34 21.26
C ILE A 111 -33.89 -9.82 21.09
N PRO A 112 -34.42 -9.04 22.06
CA PRO A 112 -34.36 -7.59 21.99
C PRO A 112 -32.91 -7.07 21.89
N GLU A 113 -32.63 -6.29 20.85
CA GLU A 113 -31.31 -5.68 20.64
C GLU A 113 -31.10 -4.43 21.49
N ILE A 114 -29.84 -4.16 21.80
CA ILE A 114 -29.38 -2.92 22.44
C ILE A 114 -28.24 -2.38 21.57
N LEU A 115 -28.62 -1.71 20.50
CA LEU A 115 -27.71 -1.12 19.51
C LEU A 115 -27.00 0.18 19.94
N PRO A 116 -27.55 1.01 20.87
CA PRO A 116 -26.85 2.22 21.30
C PRO A 116 -25.47 1.93 21.90
N THR A 117 -24.48 2.76 21.56
CA THR A 117 -23.12 2.67 22.09
C THR A 117 -23.01 3.41 23.44
N GLY A 118 -21.98 3.10 24.24
CA GLY A 118 -21.71 3.86 25.47
C GLY A 118 -21.00 3.05 26.55
N ILE A 119 -21.56 1.89 26.92
CA ILE A 119 -20.91 0.98 27.87
C ILE A 119 -19.93 0.06 27.14
N CYS A 120 -20.39 -0.75 26.18
CA CYS A 120 -19.49 -1.47 25.28
C CYS A 120 -18.87 -0.52 24.23
N THR A 121 -17.86 -1.01 23.51
CA THR A 121 -17.20 -0.28 22.42
C THR A 121 -18.20 0.12 21.33
N TYR A 122 -19.02 -0.83 20.90
CA TYR A 122 -20.05 -0.65 19.88
C TYR A 122 -21.42 -1.08 20.44
N GLU A 123 -22.13 -1.99 19.76
CA GLU A 123 -23.43 -2.51 20.15
C GLU A 123 -23.33 -3.31 21.45
N HIS A 124 -24.36 -3.26 22.31
CA HIS A 124 -24.35 -3.98 23.59
C HIS A 124 -24.99 -5.37 23.45
N VAL A 125 -26.05 -5.49 22.66
CA VAL A 125 -26.74 -6.75 22.37
C VAL A 125 -27.13 -6.79 20.90
N VAL A 126 -26.70 -7.82 20.18
CA VAL A 126 -27.02 -8.08 18.77
C VAL A 126 -27.65 -9.45 18.64
N ALA A 127 -28.76 -9.54 17.92
CA ALA A 127 -29.57 -10.76 17.79
C ALA A 127 -29.47 -11.37 16.38
N ASN A 128 -30.06 -12.56 16.22
CA ASN A 128 -30.23 -13.23 14.92
C ASN A 128 -28.92 -13.38 14.13
N VAL A 129 -27.81 -13.69 14.81
CA VAL A 129 -26.51 -13.88 14.15
C VAL A 129 -26.34 -15.34 13.73
N PRO A 130 -26.17 -15.62 12.42
CA PRO A 130 -25.88 -16.97 11.93
C PRO A 130 -24.61 -17.57 12.56
N HIS A 131 -24.61 -18.89 12.79
CA HIS A 131 -23.51 -19.58 13.48
C HIS A 131 -22.16 -19.47 12.74
N ASP A 132 -22.19 -19.44 11.41
CA ASP A 132 -21.03 -19.27 10.54
C ASP A 132 -20.43 -17.86 10.61
N GLU A 133 -21.25 -16.84 10.86
CA GLU A 133 -20.81 -15.44 11.06
C GLU A 133 -20.47 -15.10 12.52
N MET A 134 -20.98 -15.88 13.47
CA MET A 134 -20.96 -15.61 14.92
C MET A 134 -19.59 -15.20 15.43
N ALA A 135 -18.54 -15.98 15.12
CA ALA A 135 -17.20 -15.71 15.63
C ALA A 135 -16.64 -14.37 15.12
N GLN A 136 -16.83 -14.08 13.83
CA GLN A 136 -16.33 -12.85 13.20
C GLN A 136 -17.09 -11.64 13.73
N LYS A 137 -18.43 -11.71 13.77
CA LYS A 137 -19.28 -10.63 14.27
C LYS A 137 -19.01 -10.31 15.73
N SER A 138 -18.71 -11.32 16.55
CA SER A 138 -18.35 -11.14 17.95
C SER A 138 -17.03 -10.37 18.14
N ILE A 139 -16.02 -10.68 17.30
CA ILE A 139 -14.73 -9.98 17.27
C ILE A 139 -14.93 -8.52 16.86
N GLU A 140 -15.74 -8.28 15.82
CA GLU A 140 -16.06 -6.94 15.30
C GLU A 140 -16.79 -6.08 16.33
N ILE A 141 -17.89 -6.56 16.91
CA ILE A 141 -18.70 -5.82 17.89
C ILE A 141 -17.88 -5.49 19.15
N ARG A 142 -16.97 -6.39 19.56
CA ARG A 142 -16.09 -6.10 20.69
C ARG A 142 -14.99 -5.08 20.34
N GLY A 143 -14.68 -4.92 19.06
CA GLY A 143 -13.52 -4.17 18.58
C GLY A 143 -12.20 -4.90 18.82
N LEU A 144 -12.21 -6.24 18.85
CA LEU A 144 -11.00 -7.03 19.03
C LEU A 144 -10.19 -7.05 17.72
N LYS A 145 -8.92 -6.65 17.81
CA LYS A 145 -7.98 -6.73 16.70
C LYS A 145 -7.19 -8.03 16.81
N VAL A 146 -7.45 -8.97 15.91
CA VAL A 146 -6.72 -10.25 15.90
C VAL A 146 -5.30 -9.97 15.41
N GLN A 147 -4.32 -10.07 16.29
CA GLN A 147 -2.92 -10.02 15.86
C GLN A 147 -2.60 -11.30 15.11
N VAL A 148 -2.32 -11.18 13.81
CA VAL A 148 -1.74 -12.27 13.02
C VAL A 148 -0.27 -12.39 13.44
N THR A 149 0.03 -13.41 14.25
CA THR A 149 1.38 -13.60 14.80
C THR A 149 2.31 -14.37 13.86
N GLU A 150 1.77 -15.08 12.88
CA GLU A 150 2.52 -15.93 11.94
C GLU A 150 1.81 -15.92 10.58
N ILE A 151 2.58 -15.75 9.51
CA ILE A 151 2.07 -15.75 8.12
C ILE A 151 2.24 -17.17 7.58
N ASP A 152 1.12 -17.84 7.34
CA ASP A 152 1.07 -19.24 6.91
C ASP A 152 1.30 -19.35 5.40
N ILE A 153 2.57 -19.27 4.99
CA ILE A 153 3.02 -19.49 3.60
C ILE A 153 4.22 -20.45 3.58
N PRO A 154 4.45 -21.19 2.47
CA PRO A 154 5.54 -22.16 2.37
C PRO A 154 6.94 -21.53 2.29
N CYS A 155 7.04 -20.28 1.84
CA CYS A 155 8.30 -19.56 1.73
C CYS A 155 8.67 -18.85 3.04
N ALA A 156 9.96 -18.61 3.25
CA ALA A 156 10.37 -17.71 4.32
C ALA A 156 9.87 -16.30 4.03
N PHE A 157 9.49 -15.57 5.08
CA PHE A 157 8.95 -14.23 4.97
C PHE A 157 9.71 -13.25 5.86
N GLY A 158 10.08 -12.10 5.32
CA GLY A 158 10.62 -10.99 6.10
C GLY A 158 11.42 -9.96 5.28
N PRO A 159 11.73 -8.81 5.90
CA PRO A 159 12.42 -7.70 5.23
C PRO A 159 13.82 -8.05 4.71
N ALA A 160 14.45 -9.11 5.24
CA ALA A 160 15.74 -9.58 4.78
C ALA A 160 15.74 -10.03 3.30
N PHE A 161 14.57 -10.40 2.76
CA PHE A 161 14.43 -10.88 1.39
C PHE A 161 14.07 -9.77 0.39
N GLU A 162 13.76 -8.56 0.85
CA GLU A 162 13.21 -7.47 0.01
C GLU A 162 14.09 -7.12 -1.20
N GLY A 163 15.41 -7.20 -1.03
CA GLY A 163 16.39 -6.86 -2.07
C GLY A 163 16.69 -8.00 -3.06
N GLU A 164 16.09 -9.18 -2.90
CA GLU A 164 16.36 -10.32 -3.79
C GLU A 164 15.94 -10.01 -5.24
N ARG A 165 16.78 -10.43 -6.19
CA ARG A 165 16.53 -10.25 -7.63
C ARG A 165 16.39 -11.60 -8.29
N VAL A 166 15.21 -11.90 -8.83
CA VAL A 166 14.98 -13.10 -9.64
C VAL A 166 15.43 -12.84 -11.08
N ARG A 167 16.61 -13.36 -11.43
CA ARG A 167 17.24 -13.24 -12.76
C ARG A 167 16.82 -14.39 -13.67
N GLY A 168 17.13 -14.29 -14.97
CA GLY A 168 16.67 -15.24 -15.98
C GLY A 168 17.05 -16.70 -15.72
N ALA A 169 18.20 -16.99 -15.11
CA ALA A 169 18.61 -18.35 -14.78
C ALA A 169 17.74 -19.01 -13.70
N ASP A 170 17.28 -18.20 -12.74
CA ASP A 170 16.51 -18.64 -11.56
C ASP A 170 15.01 -18.46 -11.74
N LEU A 171 14.58 -17.82 -12.84
CA LEU A 171 13.20 -17.50 -13.13
C LEU A 171 12.41 -18.77 -13.47
N PHE A 172 11.27 -18.96 -12.79
CA PHE A 172 10.27 -19.95 -13.18
C PHE A 172 9.19 -19.33 -14.07
N CYS A 173 8.50 -18.30 -13.59
CA CYS A 173 7.47 -17.58 -14.35
C CYS A 173 7.47 -16.08 -14.02
N GLN A 174 6.80 -15.28 -14.86
CA GLN A 174 6.65 -13.84 -14.60
C GLN A 174 5.33 -13.26 -15.10
N MET A 175 4.91 -12.17 -14.46
CA MET A 175 3.70 -11.43 -14.76
C MET A 175 4.01 -9.94 -14.82
N GLY A 176 3.74 -9.27 -15.93
CA GLY A 176 4.11 -7.86 -16.12
C GLY A 176 5.44 -7.66 -16.85
N GLY A 177 6.11 -6.54 -16.56
CA GLY A 177 7.43 -6.23 -17.11
C GLY A 177 7.43 -5.99 -18.62
N GLY A 178 6.34 -5.43 -19.15
CA GLY A 178 6.15 -5.17 -20.58
C GLY A 178 5.86 -6.41 -21.44
N LYS A 179 5.79 -7.62 -20.85
CA LYS A 179 5.43 -8.85 -21.59
C LYS A 179 3.94 -9.18 -21.52
N THR A 180 3.33 -8.93 -20.37
CA THR A 180 1.89 -9.09 -20.10
C THR A 180 1.42 -7.92 -19.25
N GLN A 181 0.11 -7.69 -19.17
CA GLN A 181 -0.47 -6.70 -18.26
C GLN A 181 -0.36 -7.20 -16.82
N CYS A 182 0.08 -6.35 -15.90
CA CYS A 182 0.11 -6.65 -14.48
C CYS A 182 -0.29 -5.42 -13.67
N THR A 183 -1.35 -5.57 -12.88
CA THR A 183 -1.99 -4.47 -12.16
C THR A 183 -2.17 -4.84 -10.69
N GLU A 184 -1.70 -4.02 -9.77
CA GLU A 184 -2.16 -4.02 -8.39
C GLU A 184 -3.18 -2.90 -8.24
N TYR A 185 -4.29 -3.15 -7.54
CA TYR A 185 -5.33 -2.14 -7.32
C TYR A 185 -6.00 -2.38 -5.97
N LEU A 186 -6.01 -1.36 -5.11
CA LEU A 186 -6.71 -1.39 -3.83
C LEU A 186 -7.91 -0.45 -3.85
N GLN A 187 -9.04 -0.97 -3.37
CA GLN A 187 -10.32 -0.27 -3.32
C GLN A 187 -10.99 -0.41 -1.96
N LEU A 188 -11.55 0.68 -1.44
CA LEU A 188 -12.46 0.67 -0.30
C LEU A 188 -13.78 -0.03 -0.68
N ALA A 189 -14.22 -0.95 0.16
CA ALA A 189 -15.49 -1.66 0.05
C ALA A 189 -16.34 -1.44 1.29
N GLU A 190 -17.65 -1.68 1.18
CA GLU A 190 -18.55 -1.66 2.32
C GLU A 190 -18.34 -2.89 3.22
N MET A 191 -18.62 -2.76 4.51
CA MET A 191 -18.32 -3.79 5.52
C MET A 191 -19.03 -5.14 5.25
N ASN A 192 -20.15 -5.12 4.51
CA ASN A 192 -20.94 -6.29 4.13
C ASN A 192 -20.62 -6.84 2.72
N GLU A 193 -19.79 -6.16 1.93
CA GLU A 193 -19.44 -6.58 0.57
C GLU A 193 -18.28 -7.59 0.54
N ILE A 194 -17.48 -7.65 1.61
CA ILE A 194 -16.27 -8.46 1.66
C ILE A 194 -16.19 -9.35 2.90
N GLU A 195 -15.50 -10.48 2.74
CA GLU A 195 -15.21 -11.44 3.80
C GLU A 195 -13.75 -11.34 4.23
N ASP A 196 -13.50 -11.12 5.52
CA ASP A 196 -12.13 -10.98 6.02
C ASP A 196 -11.32 -12.28 5.86
N GLY A 197 -10.13 -12.15 5.27
CA GLY A 197 -9.22 -13.28 5.04
C GLY A 197 -9.55 -14.13 3.82
N LYS A 198 -10.57 -13.73 3.04
CA LYS A 198 -10.88 -14.42 1.79
C LYS A 198 -9.85 -14.09 0.73
N VAL A 199 -9.17 -15.13 0.25
CA VAL A 199 -8.21 -15.07 -0.85
C VAL A 199 -8.65 -15.99 -1.97
N THR A 200 -8.86 -15.44 -3.17
CA THR A 200 -9.33 -16.18 -4.35
C THR A 200 -8.35 -16.00 -5.51
N VAL A 201 -8.05 -17.09 -6.22
CA VAL A 201 -7.32 -17.05 -7.50
C VAL A 201 -8.32 -17.41 -8.60
N VAL A 202 -8.48 -16.51 -9.59
CA VAL A 202 -9.40 -16.68 -10.73
C VAL A 202 -8.57 -16.80 -12.00
N GLY A 203 -8.52 -18.02 -12.55
CA GLY A 203 -7.68 -18.39 -13.69
C GLY A 203 -6.62 -19.42 -13.31
N LYS A 204 -5.51 -19.44 -14.04
CA LYS A 204 -4.36 -20.32 -13.77
C LYS A 204 -3.59 -19.88 -12.53
N ASP A 205 -3.11 -20.84 -11.75
CA ASP A 205 -2.16 -20.63 -10.65
C ASP A 205 -0.75 -21.12 -11.04
N ILE A 206 0.25 -20.90 -10.19
CA ILE A 206 1.65 -21.29 -10.42
C ILE A 206 1.81 -22.78 -10.74
N GLY A 207 1.02 -23.64 -10.09
CA GLY A 207 1.05 -25.09 -10.30
C GLY A 207 0.61 -25.54 -11.71
N ASP A 208 -0.09 -24.69 -12.45
CA ASP A 208 -0.55 -24.96 -13.83
C ASP A 208 0.47 -24.52 -14.89
N LEU A 209 1.55 -23.85 -14.48
CA LEU A 209 2.54 -23.24 -15.38
C LEU A 209 3.76 -24.13 -15.59
N LYS A 210 4.46 -23.87 -16.69
CA LYS A 210 5.78 -24.43 -16.99
C LYS A 210 6.86 -23.37 -16.83
N GLU A 211 8.09 -23.81 -16.63
CA GLU A 211 9.23 -22.91 -16.61
C GLU A 211 9.31 -22.07 -17.90
N GLY A 212 9.45 -20.75 -17.73
CA GLY A 212 9.49 -19.76 -18.80
C GLY A 212 8.14 -19.13 -19.13
N ASP A 213 7.03 -19.64 -18.58
CA ASP A 213 5.70 -19.11 -18.86
C ASP A 213 5.53 -17.66 -18.36
N VAL A 214 4.69 -16.93 -19.10
CA VAL A 214 4.27 -15.57 -18.75
C VAL A 214 2.75 -15.51 -18.65
N LEU A 215 2.25 -14.76 -17.67
CA LEU A 215 0.83 -14.69 -17.36
C LEU A 215 0.44 -13.23 -17.09
N PRO A 216 -0.76 -12.76 -17.50
CA PRO A 216 -1.27 -11.50 -16.97
C PRO A 216 -1.63 -11.67 -15.48
N LEU A 217 -1.63 -10.59 -14.71
CA LEU A 217 -2.00 -10.63 -13.30
C LEU A 217 -2.73 -9.37 -12.87
N ALA A 218 -3.85 -9.51 -12.17
CA ALA A 218 -4.42 -8.41 -11.39
C ALA A 218 -4.48 -8.80 -9.92
N ILE A 219 -3.77 -8.06 -9.07
CA ILE A 219 -3.80 -8.16 -7.60
C ILE A 219 -4.86 -7.16 -7.12
N PHE A 220 -6.10 -7.63 -7.03
CA PHE A 220 -7.23 -6.80 -6.60
C PHE A 220 -7.45 -6.96 -5.10
N MET A 221 -7.26 -5.87 -4.35
CA MET A 221 -7.39 -5.82 -2.91
C MET A 221 -8.61 -4.99 -2.54
N GLN A 222 -9.49 -5.54 -1.72
CA GLN A 222 -10.62 -4.82 -1.16
C GLN A 222 -10.45 -4.72 0.36
N VAL A 223 -10.64 -3.52 0.89
CA VAL A 223 -10.52 -3.26 2.33
C VAL A 223 -11.78 -2.58 2.84
N ALA A 224 -12.17 -2.89 4.08
CA ALA A 224 -13.24 -2.21 4.77
C ALA A 224 -12.78 -1.87 6.20
N GLY A 225 -13.14 -0.70 6.69
CA GLY A 225 -12.81 -0.25 8.04
C GLY A 225 -13.58 0.99 8.42
N ARG A 226 -14.02 1.09 9.68
CA ARG A 226 -14.81 2.25 10.15
C ARG A 226 -14.02 3.57 10.10
N GLU A 227 -12.71 3.49 10.28
CA GLU A 227 -11.77 4.62 10.23
C GLU A 227 -11.03 4.67 8.88
N PHE A 228 -11.38 3.82 7.92
CA PHE A 228 -10.73 3.80 6.61
C PHE A 228 -11.32 4.88 5.71
N GLN A 229 -10.46 5.62 5.02
CA GLN A 229 -10.84 6.67 4.08
C GLN A 229 -10.28 6.33 2.70
N GLN A 230 -10.95 6.78 1.64
CA GLN A 230 -10.49 6.58 0.27
C GLN A 230 -9.08 7.16 0.04
N ASP A 231 -8.70 8.20 0.79
CA ASP A 231 -7.35 8.79 0.75
C ASP A 231 -6.25 7.86 1.27
N PHE A 232 -6.61 6.79 2.00
CA PHE A 232 -5.65 5.80 2.48
C PHE A 232 -5.38 4.67 1.48
N GLU A 233 -6.19 4.55 0.42
CA GLU A 233 -6.01 3.53 -0.60
C GLU A 233 -4.59 3.47 -1.20
N PRO A 234 -4.00 4.59 -1.71
CA PRO A 234 -2.66 4.55 -2.31
C PRO A 234 -1.55 4.17 -1.31
N ILE A 235 -1.76 4.40 -0.02
CA ILE A 235 -0.78 4.11 1.04
C ILE A 235 -0.65 2.59 1.21
N LEU A 236 -1.78 1.89 1.31
CA LEU A 236 -1.81 0.44 1.42
C LEU A 236 -1.42 -0.21 0.09
N GLU A 237 -1.90 0.32 -1.04
CA GLU A 237 -1.54 -0.16 -2.38
C GLU A 237 -0.02 -0.18 -2.56
N ARG A 238 0.68 0.86 -2.09
CA ARG A 238 2.15 0.90 -2.15
C ARG A 238 2.84 -0.16 -1.29
N GLN A 239 2.23 -0.60 -0.19
CA GLN A 239 2.81 -1.65 0.64
C GLN A 239 2.87 -2.99 -0.10
N THR A 240 2.01 -3.23 -1.09
CA THR A 240 2.05 -4.41 -1.95
C THR A 240 3.46 -4.70 -2.47
N HIS A 241 4.18 -3.64 -2.87
CA HIS A 241 5.58 -3.76 -3.29
C HIS A 241 6.48 -4.37 -2.22
N HIS A 242 6.47 -3.83 -1.00
CA HIS A 242 7.34 -4.33 0.07
C HIS A 242 6.92 -5.71 0.53
N LEU A 243 5.62 -5.92 0.73
CA LEU A 243 5.07 -7.14 1.29
C LEU A 243 5.26 -8.35 0.36
N ILE A 244 5.14 -8.17 -0.96
CA ILE A 244 5.46 -9.25 -1.91
C ILE A 244 6.97 -9.52 -1.95
N ASN A 245 7.82 -8.50 -1.93
CA ASN A 245 9.27 -8.68 -1.90
C ASN A 245 9.79 -9.29 -0.57
N TYR A 246 8.99 -9.29 0.50
CA TYR A 246 9.35 -9.99 1.74
C TYR A 246 9.22 -11.51 1.61
N ILE A 247 8.56 -12.02 0.57
CA ILE A 247 8.44 -13.45 0.29
C ILE A 247 9.73 -13.90 -0.40
N GLN A 248 10.48 -14.79 0.25
CA GLN A 248 11.74 -15.30 -0.29
C GLN A 248 11.54 -15.92 -1.68
N GLY A 249 12.37 -15.52 -2.64
CA GLY A 249 12.33 -16.05 -4.00
C GLY A 249 11.20 -15.49 -4.87
N VAL A 250 10.50 -14.45 -4.43
CA VAL A 250 9.51 -13.69 -5.21
C VAL A 250 9.99 -12.24 -5.31
N MET A 251 9.91 -11.66 -6.50
CA MET A 251 10.32 -10.29 -6.76
C MET A 251 9.15 -9.49 -7.31
N HIS A 252 8.87 -8.33 -6.73
CA HIS A 252 7.91 -7.36 -7.22
C HIS A 252 8.60 -6.03 -7.56
N ILE A 253 8.33 -5.47 -8.73
CA ILE A 253 8.81 -4.15 -9.16
C ILE A 253 7.65 -3.39 -9.80
N GLY A 254 7.72 -2.07 -9.81
CA GLY A 254 6.65 -1.24 -10.36
C GLY A 254 5.58 -1.03 -9.30
N GLN A 255 4.41 -0.65 -9.78
CA GLN A 255 3.27 -0.23 -8.99
C GLN A 255 2.04 -0.10 -9.90
N ARG A 256 0.86 0.15 -9.33
CA ARG A 256 -0.35 0.50 -10.11
C ARG A 256 -0.57 -0.53 -11.24
N ASP A 257 -0.73 -0.09 -12.48
CA ASP A 257 -0.93 -0.90 -13.68
C ASP A 257 0.37 -1.25 -14.45
N ILE A 258 1.52 -1.01 -13.85
CA ILE A 258 2.84 -1.31 -14.42
C ILE A 258 3.65 -2.22 -13.48
N ALA A 259 2.96 -2.97 -12.63
CA ALA A 259 3.57 -3.92 -11.72
C ALA A 259 4.30 -5.03 -12.50
N TRP A 260 5.26 -5.66 -11.86
CA TRP A 260 6.05 -6.75 -12.43
C TRP A 260 6.45 -7.72 -11.34
N VAL A 261 5.85 -8.91 -11.39
CA VAL A 261 6.11 -10.01 -10.46
C VAL A 261 6.94 -11.08 -11.17
N ARG A 262 7.98 -11.57 -10.50
CA ARG A 262 8.77 -12.73 -10.93
C ARG A 262 8.84 -13.74 -9.80
N VAL A 263 8.66 -15.02 -10.14
CA VAL A 263 8.72 -16.13 -9.19
C VAL A 263 9.92 -17.00 -9.54
N SER A 264 10.76 -17.29 -8.55
CA SER A 264 11.93 -18.16 -8.73
C SER A 264 11.57 -19.64 -8.70
N LYS A 265 12.42 -20.48 -9.30
CA LYS A 265 12.32 -21.95 -9.23
C LYS A 265 12.30 -22.45 -7.79
N ALA A 266 13.14 -21.88 -6.93
CA ALA A 266 13.23 -22.24 -5.52
C ALA A 266 11.96 -21.94 -4.72
N ALA A 267 11.22 -20.87 -5.06
CA ALA A 267 9.93 -20.58 -4.44
C ALA A 267 8.88 -21.63 -4.84
N VAL A 268 8.85 -22.04 -6.12
CA VAL A 268 7.95 -23.09 -6.61
C VAL A 268 8.26 -24.45 -5.98
N GLU A 269 9.54 -24.81 -5.83
CA GLU A 269 9.96 -26.05 -5.15
C GLU A 269 9.48 -26.12 -3.70
N LYS A 270 9.37 -24.98 -3.01
CA LYS A 270 8.81 -24.89 -1.65
C LYS A 270 7.28 -24.98 -1.62
N GLY A 271 6.62 -24.86 -2.77
CA GLY A 271 5.17 -24.92 -2.89
C GLY A 271 4.47 -23.56 -2.99
N PHE A 272 5.19 -22.50 -3.36
CA PHE A 272 4.59 -21.17 -3.55
C PHE A 272 3.48 -21.16 -4.60
N THR A 273 2.39 -20.47 -4.30
CA THR A 273 1.22 -20.23 -5.17
C THR A 273 0.88 -18.75 -5.19
N LEU A 274 0.06 -18.31 -6.17
CA LEU A 274 -0.42 -16.92 -6.19
C LEU A 274 -1.23 -16.61 -4.93
N LYS A 275 -1.98 -17.58 -4.41
CA LYS A 275 -2.76 -17.43 -3.18
C LYS A 275 -1.92 -16.92 -2.00
N ASP A 276 -0.65 -17.30 -1.91
CA ASP A 276 0.25 -16.87 -0.85
C ASP A 276 0.47 -15.35 -0.83
N ILE A 277 0.41 -14.69 -2.00
CA ILE A 277 0.41 -13.23 -2.10
C ILE A 277 -0.77 -12.64 -1.32
N GLY A 278 -1.97 -13.16 -1.53
CA GLY A 278 -3.17 -12.67 -0.84
C GLY A 278 -3.14 -12.96 0.67
N VAL A 279 -2.58 -14.10 1.08
CA VAL A 279 -2.40 -14.44 2.50
C VAL A 279 -1.45 -13.45 3.18
N VAL A 280 -0.33 -13.13 2.53
CA VAL A 280 0.64 -12.15 3.01
C VAL A 280 0.00 -10.77 3.12
N LEU A 281 -0.68 -10.30 2.08
CA LEU A 281 -1.30 -8.97 2.06
C LEU A 281 -2.36 -8.83 3.15
N HIS A 282 -3.25 -9.82 3.31
CA HIS A 282 -4.23 -9.85 4.40
C HIS A 282 -3.56 -9.74 5.77
N ALA A 283 -2.60 -10.64 6.05
CA ALA A 283 -1.94 -10.69 7.35
C ALA A 283 -1.21 -9.40 7.70
N LYS A 284 -0.48 -8.85 6.73
CA LYS A 284 0.37 -7.67 6.90
C LYS A 284 -0.42 -6.37 6.94
N PHE A 285 -1.49 -6.24 6.16
CA PHE A 285 -2.40 -5.10 6.27
C PHE A 285 -3.04 -5.05 7.66
N HIS A 286 -3.51 -6.18 8.20
CA HIS A 286 -4.00 -6.24 9.57
C HIS A 286 -2.93 -5.88 10.61
N GLN A 287 -1.72 -6.42 10.45
CA GLN A 287 -0.63 -6.17 11.39
C GLN A 287 -0.21 -4.69 11.43
N ASP A 288 -0.05 -4.08 10.26
CA ASP A 288 0.58 -2.76 10.14
C ASP A 288 -0.47 -1.63 10.15
N PHE A 289 -1.68 -1.90 9.65
CA PHE A 289 -2.75 -0.91 9.45
C PHE A 289 -4.06 -1.28 10.15
N GLY A 290 -4.09 -2.29 11.02
CA GLY A 290 -5.28 -2.69 11.76
C GLY A 290 -5.89 -1.59 12.64
N LYS A 291 -5.22 -0.42 12.81
CA LYS A 291 -5.83 0.77 13.39
C LYS A 291 -6.98 1.34 12.55
N ILE A 292 -6.85 1.31 11.22
CA ILE A 292 -7.73 1.98 10.27
C ILE A 292 -8.58 1.01 9.43
N LEU A 293 -8.22 -0.27 9.36
CA LEU A 293 -8.96 -1.29 8.62
C LEU A 293 -9.40 -2.45 9.52
N ASP A 294 -10.53 -3.06 9.16
CA ASP A 294 -11.18 -4.15 9.88
C ASP A 294 -11.31 -5.44 9.05
N LYS A 295 -11.41 -5.35 7.71
CA LYS A 295 -11.48 -6.50 6.79
C LYS A 295 -10.58 -6.31 5.58
N VAL A 296 -9.97 -7.40 5.13
CA VAL A 296 -9.24 -7.45 3.86
C VAL A 296 -9.63 -8.70 3.07
N GLN A 297 -9.98 -8.51 1.80
CA GLN A 297 -10.23 -9.56 0.82
C GLN A 297 -9.30 -9.35 -0.38
N VAL A 298 -8.69 -10.42 -0.90
CA VAL A 298 -7.78 -10.36 -2.03
C VAL A 298 -8.23 -11.31 -3.14
N THR A 299 -8.34 -10.80 -4.36
CA THR A 299 -8.62 -11.59 -5.55
C THR A 299 -7.49 -11.43 -6.56
N LEU A 300 -6.94 -12.55 -7.02
CA LEU A 300 -5.83 -12.62 -7.97
C LEU A 300 -6.38 -13.13 -9.29
N TYR A 301 -6.48 -12.26 -10.29
CA TYR A 301 -6.97 -12.63 -11.62
C TYR A 301 -5.80 -12.92 -12.55
N THR A 302 -5.90 -14.00 -13.31
CA THR A 302 -4.88 -14.39 -14.30
C THR A 302 -5.44 -14.72 -15.68
N ASN A 303 -6.76 -14.65 -15.86
CA ASN A 303 -7.37 -14.63 -17.19
C ASN A 303 -7.23 -13.23 -17.79
N GLN A 304 -6.97 -13.16 -19.09
CA GLN A 304 -6.72 -11.88 -19.76
C GLN A 304 -7.91 -10.90 -19.64
N GLU A 305 -9.13 -11.38 -19.88
CA GLU A 305 -10.35 -10.53 -19.84
C GLU A 305 -10.58 -9.93 -18.45
N ASP A 306 -10.43 -10.74 -17.39
CA ASP A 306 -10.57 -10.28 -16.00
C ASP A 306 -9.49 -9.24 -15.65
N VAL A 307 -8.24 -9.48 -16.09
CA VAL A 307 -7.14 -8.53 -15.86
C VAL A 307 -7.39 -7.21 -16.57
N ASP A 308 -7.84 -7.24 -17.83
CA ASP A 308 -8.14 -6.03 -18.60
C ASP A 308 -9.28 -5.21 -17.96
N GLU A 309 -10.31 -5.86 -17.42
CA GLU A 309 -11.40 -5.19 -16.69
C GLU A 309 -10.87 -4.50 -15.43
N ILE A 310 -10.08 -5.19 -14.61
CA ILE A 310 -9.50 -4.60 -13.40
C ILE A 310 -8.53 -3.47 -13.75
N THR A 311 -7.71 -3.62 -14.79
CA THR A 311 -6.81 -2.56 -15.27
C THR A 311 -7.59 -1.29 -15.66
N ALA A 312 -8.73 -1.43 -16.35
CA ALA A 312 -9.55 -0.28 -16.72
C ALA A 312 -10.10 0.45 -15.48
N LYS A 313 -10.61 -0.29 -14.48
CA LYS A 313 -11.07 0.29 -13.20
C LYS A 313 -9.94 0.99 -12.45
N ALA A 314 -8.79 0.32 -12.34
CA ALA A 314 -7.61 0.83 -11.68
C ALA A 314 -7.13 2.16 -12.30
N ARG A 315 -7.00 2.21 -13.64
CA ARG A 315 -6.59 3.43 -14.36
C ARG A 315 -7.55 4.60 -14.15
N ALA A 316 -8.86 4.34 -14.10
CA ALA A 316 -9.85 5.37 -13.80
C ALA A 316 -9.67 5.94 -12.39
N ALA A 317 -9.45 5.07 -11.39
CA ALA A 317 -9.15 5.48 -10.02
C ALA A 317 -7.82 6.27 -9.94
N TYR A 318 -6.77 5.81 -10.62
CA TYR A 318 -5.47 6.50 -10.66
C TYR A 318 -5.58 7.90 -11.27
N LYS A 319 -6.33 8.06 -12.36
CA LYS A 319 -6.61 9.37 -12.95
C LYS A 319 -7.24 10.33 -11.93
N GLN A 320 -8.25 9.88 -11.19
CA GLN A 320 -8.89 10.69 -10.14
C GLN A 320 -7.91 11.01 -9.00
N ARG A 321 -7.12 10.03 -8.54
CA ARG A 321 -6.12 10.23 -7.48
C ARG A 321 -5.11 11.31 -7.87
N ASP A 322 -4.61 11.26 -9.11
CA ASP A 322 -3.63 12.20 -9.65
C ASP A 322 -4.21 13.61 -9.85
N GLU A 323 -5.48 13.73 -10.28
CA GLU A 323 -6.16 15.03 -10.46
C GLU A 323 -6.39 15.80 -9.16
N ARG A 324 -6.44 15.11 -8.00
CA ARG A 324 -6.66 15.77 -6.70
C ARG A 324 -5.53 16.72 -6.30
N VAL A 325 -4.29 16.40 -6.67
CA VAL A 325 -3.11 17.23 -6.33
C VAL A 325 -2.86 18.34 -7.35
N GLU A 326 -3.46 18.28 -8.55
CA GLU A 326 -3.19 19.20 -9.66
C GLU A 326 -3.50 20.68 -9.35
N LYS A 327 -4.37 20.94 -8.36
CA LYS A 327 -4.75 22.29 -7.92
C LYS A 327 -3.84 22.89 -6.86
N MET A 328 -2.92 22.12 -6.32
CA MET A 328 -1.97 22.57 -5.30
C MET A 328 -0.67 23.02 -5.96
N THR A 329 -0.06 24.09 -5.45
CA THR A 329 1.27 24.53 -5.88
C THR A 329 2.31 24.38 -4.77
N ASP A 330 3.59 24.35 -5.15
CA ASP A 330 4.69 24.31 -4.17
C ASP A 330 4.75 25.58 -3.32
N GLU A 331 4.24 26.70 -3.85
CA GLU A 331 4.10 27.97 -3.15
C GLU A 331 2.97 27.97 -2.10
N ASP A 332 1.90 27.18 -2.29
CA ASP A 332 0.73 27.16 -1.39
C ASP A 332 0.95 26.38 -0.09
N VAL A 333 2.07 25.67 0.05
CA VAL A 333 2.35 24.80 1.20
C VAL A 333 3.69 25.12 1.84
N GLU A 334 3.73 25.18 3.18
CA GLU A 334 5.00 25.35 3.92
C GLU A 334 5.71 24.03 4.24
N ILE A 335 4.99 22.91 4.04
CA ILE A 335 5.44 21.56 4.38
C ILE A 335 5.55 20.74 3.10
N PHE A 336 6.71 20.16 2.87
CA PHE A 336 6.89 19.02 1.97
C PHE A 336 6.95 17.73 2.79
N TYR A 337 6.99 16.57 2.12
CA TYR A 337 7.14 15.30 2.81
C TYR A 337 8.32 14.51 2.28
N SER A 338 9.06 13.88 3.18
CA SER A 338 10.06 12.90 2.80
C SER A 338 9.40 11.58 2.38
N CYS A 339 10.15 10.74 1.69
CA CYS A 339 9.90 9.31 1.61
C CYS A 339 11.24 8.56 1.63
N THR A 340 11.47 7.76 2.67
CA THR A 340 12.67 6.93 2.83
C THR A 340 12.42 5.44 2.62
N LEU A 341 11.24 5.07 2.08
CA LEU A 341 10.88 3.66 1.82
C LEU A 341 11.93 2.89 1.03
N CYS A 342 12.50 3.52 -0.01
CA CYS A 342 13.46 2.87 -0.88
C CYS A 342 14.88 2.77 -0.30
N GLN A 343 15.11 3.21 0.95
CA GLN A 343 16.41 3.04 1.60
C GLN A 343 16.75 1.58 1.93
N SER A 344 15.78 0.66 1.81
CA SER A 344 16.02 -0.79 1.88
C SER A 344 17.03 -1.27 0.82
N PHE A 345 17.06 -0.64 -0.36
CA PHE A 345 17.99 -0.99 -1.45
C PHE A 345 18.81 0.19 -2.00
N ALA A 346 18.46 1.44 -1.66
CA ALA A 346 19.21 2.65 -2.00
C ALA A 346 19.46 3.49 -0.72
N PRO A 347 20.43 3.10 0.13
CA PRO A 347 20.53 3.60 1.51
C PRO A 347 20.74 5.11 1.68
N THR A 348 21.28 5.78 0.65
CA THR A 348 21.54 7.23 0.65
C THR A 348 20.43 8.03 -0.03
N HIS A 349 19.45 7.35 -0.64
CA HIS A 349 18.35 8.02 -1.35
C HIS A 349 17.30 8.58 -0.38
N VAL A 350 16.81 9.77 -0.70
CA VAL A 350 15.70 10.43 0.00
C VAL A 350 14.85 11.15 -1.04
N CYS A 351 13.62 10.67 -1.26
CA CYS A 351 12.63 11.46 -2.00
C CYS A 351 12.12 12.59 -1.11
N SER A 352 12.08 13.81 -1.64
CA SER A 352 11.26 14.90 -1.07
C SER A 352 10.13 15.17 -2.05
N VAL A 353 8.89 15.04 -1.58
CA VAL A 353 7.68 15.09 -2.38
C VAL A 353 6.98 16.42 -2.13
N SER A 354 6.71 17.15 -3.21
CA SER A 354 5.96 18.40 -3.20
C SER A 354 4.68 18.26 -4.04
N PRO A 355 3.71 19.19 -3.92
CA PRO A 355 2.52 19.18 -4.77
C PRO A 355 2.83 19.12 -6.28
N GLU A 356 3.89 19.80 -6.73
CA GLU A 356 4.29 19.87 -8.14
C GLU A 356 5.50 18.99 -8.49
N ARG A 357 5.92 18.13 -7.55
CA ARG A 357 6.92 17.07 -7.77
C ARG A 357 6.52 15.78 -7.04
N THR A 358 5.71 14.96 -7.73
CA THR A 358 5.34 13.63 -7.26
C THR A 358 6.58 12.75 -7.06
N GLY A 359 6.53 11.83 -6.10
CA GLY A 359 7.62 10.87 -5.91
C GLY A 359 7.95 10.15 -7.21
N LEU A 360 9.25 9.94 -7.47
CA LEU A 360 9.72 9.39 -8.75
C LEU A 360 9.12 8.02 -9.08
N CYS A 361 8.66 7.29 -8.06
CA CYS A 361 7.96 6.04 -8.27
C CYS A 361 6.65 6.25 -9.03
N GLY A 362 5.93 7.35 -8.81
CA GLY A 362 4.59 7.65 -9.36
C GLY A 362 3.44 7.25 -8.44
N ALA A 363 3.68 6.42 -7.42
CA ALA A 363 2.63 5.93 -6.53
C ALA A 363 2.29 6.90 -5.40
N TYR A 364 3.25 7.71 -4.95
CA TYR A 364 3.10 8.65 -3.84
C TYR A 364 3.21 10.09 -4.32
N ASN A 365 2.12 10.84 -4.18
CA ASN A 365 2.09 12.29 -4.26
C ASN A 365 2.15 12.92 -2.84
N TRP A 366 2.08 14.25 -2.78
CA TRP A 366 2.15 15.00 -1.52
C TRP A 366 1.05 14.62 -0.51
N MET A 367 -0.19 14.42 -0.98
CA MET A 367 -1.32 14.04 -0.13
C MET A 367 -1.14 12.62 0.43
N ASP A 368 -0.61 11.71 -0.38
CA ASP A 368 -0.35 10.33 0.04
C ASP A 368 0.72 10.29 1.14
N CYS A 369 1.79 11.09 1.01
CA CYS A 369 2.82 11.19 2.04
C CYS A 369 2.28 11.82 3.33
N LYS A 370 1.41 12.83 3.23
CA LYS A 370 0.73 13.42 4.38
C LYS A 370 -0.12 12.39 5.12
N ALA A 371 -0.99 11.70 4.40
CA ALA A 371 -1.86 10.68 4.99
C ALA A 371 -1.05 9.50 5.55
N SER A 372 0.06 9.12 4.91
CA SER A 372 0.95 8.08 5.44
C SER A 372 1.59 8.46 6.78
N PHE A 373 1.94 9.74 6.95
CA PHE A 373 2.44 10.25 8.24
C PHE A 373 1.34 10.27 9.31
N GLU A 374 0.10 10.64 8.95
CA GLU A 374 -1.04 10.64 9.88
C GLU A 374 -1.36 9.23 10.40
N ILE A 375 -1.24 8.21 9.54
CA ILE A 375 -1.42 6.80 9.93
C ILE A 375 -0.27 6.31 10.82
N ASN A 376 0.97 6.59 10.41
CA ASN A 376 2.17 6.15 11.11
C ASN A 376 3.20 7.29 11.24
N PRO A 377 3.16 8.05 12.35
CA PRO A 377 4.08 9.17 12.57
C PRO A 377 5.56 8.75 12.68
N THR A 378 5.82 7.48 12.96
CA THR A 378 7.19 6.89 12.99
C THR A 378 7.59 6.24 11.67
N GLY A 379 6.76 6.39 10.65
CA GLY A 379 6.95 5.80 9.33
C GLY A 379 8.00 6.52 8.46
N PRO A 380 8.13 6.09 7.21
CA PRO A 380 9.14 6.58 6.26
C PRO A 380 8.80 7.96 5.66
N ASN A 381 7.54 8.41 5.81
CA ASN A 381 7.08 9.70 5.37
C ASN A 381 7.08 10.67 6.55
N GLN A 382 7.94 11.67 6.49
CA GLN A 382 8.10 12.66 7.55
C GLN A 382 7.86 14.06 6.98
N PRO A 383 7.19 14.96 7.72
CA PRO A 383 7.04 16.34 7.29
C PRO A 383 8.41 17.03 7.26
N ILE A 384 8.62 17.83 6.22
CA ILE A 384 9.78 18.70 6.03
C ILE A 384 9.27 20.13 5.95
N GLU A 385 9.56 20.95 6.95
CA GLU A 385 9.35 22.39 6.83
C GLU A 385 10.33 22.93 5.78
N LYS A 386 9.84 23.68 4.77
CA LYS A 386 10.71 24.21 3.72
C LYS A 386 11.81 25.09 4.32
N GLY A 387 11.47 25.95 5.27
CA GLY A 387 12.38 26.95 5.82
C GLY A 387 12.77 28.00 4.79
N GLU A 388 13.99 28.54 4.88
CA GLU A 388 14.49 29.56 3.96
C GLU A 388 14.60 29.03 2.52
N CYS A 389 14.05 29.78 1.56
CA CYS A 389 14.25 29.53 0.14
C CYS A 389 15.61 30.10 -0.29
N LEU A 390 16.56 29.23 -0.59
CA LEU A 390 17.92 29.59 -0.98
C LEU A 390 18.01 29.91 -2.48
N ASP A 391 17.23 29.19 -3.29
CA ASP A 391 17.11 29.44 -4.73
C ASP A 391 15.68 29.13 -5.22
N PRO A 392 14.89 30.15 -5.61
CA PRO A 392 13.52 29.95 -6.08
C PRO A 392 13.44 29.44 -7.53
N VAL A 393 14.52 29.55 -8.31
CA VAL A 393 14.59 29.09 -9.71
C VAL A 393 14.91 27.60 -9.75
N LEU A 394 15.95 27.19 -9.03
CA LEU A 394 16.36 25.79 -8.93
C LEU A 394 15.50 24.99 -7.93
N GLY A 395 14.76 25.67 -7.05
CA GLY A 395 13.92 25.04 -6.04
C GLY A 395 14.79 24.44 -4.93
N GLN A 396 15.54 25.29 -4.24
CA GLN A 396 16.41 24.90 -3.13
C GLN A 396 15.92 25.55 -1.83
N TRP A 397 15.76 24.73 -0.80
CA TRP A 397 15.30 25.16 0.52
C TRP A 397 16.17 24.60 1.63
N ALA A 398 16.47 25.43 2.62
CA ALA A 398 17.36 25.07 3.73
C ALA A 398 16.84 23.88 4.55
N GLY A 399 15.54 23.83 4.83
CA GLY A 399 14.94 22.74 5.61
C GLY A 399 14.95 21.41 4.87
N VAL A 400 14.82 21.43 3.54
CA VAL A 400 14.97 20.21 2.73
C VAL A 400 16.41 19.74 2.73
N ASN A 401 17.39 20.64 2.57
CA ASN A 401 18.81 20.29 2.62
C ASN A 401 19.18 19.67 3.98
N GLU A 402 18.72 20.25 5.09
CA GLU A 402 18.94 19.70 6.43
C GLU A 402 18.38 18.27 6.57
N PHE A 403 17.12 18.08 6.15
CA PHE A 403 16.48 16.77 6.22
C PHE A 403 17.23 15.74 5.38
N VAL A 404 17.53 16.06 4.11
CA VAL A 404 18.21 15.16 3.18
C VAL A 404 19.58 14.79 3.72
N LYS A 405 20.39 15.76 4.17
CA LYS A 405 21.71 15.52 4.75
C LYS A 405 21.66 14.56 5.93
N LYS A 406 20.67 14.71 6.81
CA LYS A 406 20.48 13.81 7.95
C LYS A 406 20.05 12.41 7.50
N ALA A 407 19.00 12.32 6.68
CA ALA A 407 18.39 11.07 6.26
C ALA A 407 19.27 10.25 5.30
N SER A 408 20.14 10.89 4.53
CA SER A 408 21.14 10.25 3.68
C SER A 408 22.46 9.94 4.40
N ARG A 409 22.54 10.16 5.71
CA ARG A 409 23.76 9.98 6.53
C ARG A 409 24.96 10.82 6.04
N GLY A 410 24.68 12.02 5.55
CA GLY A 410 25.67 12.98 5.05
C GLY A 410 26.14 12.73 3.61
N ALA A 411 25.66 11.69 2.93
CA ALA A 411 26.05 11.40 1.54
C ALA A 411 25.56 12.45 0.53
N ILE A 412 24.43 13.09 0.80
CA ILE A 412 23.83 14.14 -0.03
C ILE A 412 23.58 15.33 0.89
N ASP A 413 24.26 16.43 0.68
CA ASP A 413 24.13 17.63 1.51
C ASP A 413 23.01 18.58 1.04
N HIS A 414 22.70 18.56 -0.27
CA HIS A 414 21.60 19.30 -0.89
C HIS A 414 21.20 18.65 -2.23
N TYR A 415 20.05 19.08 -2.77
CA TYR A 415 19.73 18.94 -4.19
C TYR A 415 18.71 19.98 -4.63
N ASN A 416 18.60 20.18 -5.94
CA ASN A 416 17.68 21.13 -6.55
C ASN A 416 16.41 20.44 -7.07
N PHE A 417 15.25 21.02 -6.77
CA PHE A 417 13.97 20.40 -7.14
C PHE A 417 13.64 20.54 -8.62
N TYR A 418 14.13 21.59 -9.26
CA TYR A 418 13.68 22.00 -10.57
C TYR A 418 14.81 21.97 -11.60
N SER A 419 15.89 21.24 -11.32
CA SER A 419 17.02 21.07 -12.25
C SER A 419 17.45 19.62 -12.39
N ILE A 420 17.78 19.23 -13.62
CA ILE A 420 18.52 18.03 -13.98
C ILE A 420 20.03 18.32 -14.10
N VAL A 421 20.42 19.57 -14.35
CA VAL A 421 21.81 19.98 -14.58
C VAL A 421 22.56 20.23 -13.28
N HIS A 422 21.94 20.95 -12.34
CA HIS A 422 22.58 21.38 -11.10
C HIS A 422 22.10 20.52 -9.94
N ASP A 423 23.00 19.70 -9.39
CA ASP A 423 22.79 18.87 -8.18
C ASP A 423 21.38 18.27 -8.11
N PRO A 424 20.97 17.44 -9.09
CA PRO A 424 19.60 16.91 -9.13
C PRO A 424 19.33 15.96 -7.96
N MET A 425 18.04 15.78 -7.65
CA MET A 425 17.60 14.75 -6.70
C MET A 425 18.12 13.38 -7.12
N THR A 426 18.55 12.59 -6.14
CA THR A 426 19.02 11.23 -6.37
C THR A 426 17.89 10.32 -6.82
N THR A 427 18.22 9.17 -7.43
CA THR A 427 17.23 8.17 -7.83
C THR A 427 17.50 6.81 -7.21
N CYS A 428 16.48 6.18 -6.65
CA CYS A 428 16.61 4.84 -6.06
C CYS A 428 16.66 3.73 -7.11
N GLY A 429 15.67 3.66 -8.00
CA GLY A 429 15.58 2.62 -9.04
C GLY A 429 14.15 2.18 -9.38
N CYS A 430 13.14 2.66 -8.65
CA CYS A 430 11.72 2.40 -8.93
C CYS A 430 11.05 3.48 -9.79
N CYS A 431 11.81 4.38 -10.41
CA CYS A 431 11.25 5.41 -11.30
C CYS A 431 10.48 4.81 -12.48
N GLU A 432 9.43 5.50 -12.92
CA GLU A 432 8.69 5.13 -14.13
C GLU A 432 9.43 5.58 -15.38
N CYS A 433 10.07 6.75 -15.29
CA CYS A 433 10.80 7.38 -16.37
C CYS A 433 12.19 7.85 -15.92
N ILE A 434 13.10 7.98 -16.88
CA ILE A 434 14.41 8.60 -16.69
C ILE A 434 14.56 9.71 -17.74
N ALA A 435 14.82 10.92 -17.27
CA ALA A 435 15.23 12.04 -18.11
C ALA A 435 16.75 12.07 -18.27
N ALA A 436 17.21 12.45 -19.46
CA ALA A 436 18.63 12.60 -19.79
C ALA A 436 18.84 13.85 -20.64
N LEU A 437 19.94 14.57 -20.40
CA LEU A 437 20.36 15.72 -21.19
C LEU A 437 20.80 15.28 -22.60
N LEU A 438 20.39 16.04 -23.62
CA LEU A 438 20.84 15.92 -25.01
C LEU A 438 21.52 17.23 -25.45
N PRO A 439 22.85 17.35 -25.28
CA PRO A 439 23.56 18.61 -25.49
C PRO A 439 23.45 19.17 -26.92
N ALA A 440 23.52 18.33 -27.95
CA ALA A 440 23.44 18.80 -29.34
C ALA A 440 22.04 19.31 -29.71
N CYS A 441 21.02 18.91 -28.95
CA CYS A 441 19.64 19.37 -29.10
C CYS A 441 19.25 20.50 -28.14
N ASN A 442 20.17 20.97 -27.30
CA ASN A 442 19.92 21.95 -26.22
C ASN A 442 18.67 21.61 -25.37
N GLY A 443 18.43 20.32 -25.14
CA GLY A 443 17.20 19.81 -24.56
C GLY A 443 17.40 18.57 -23.71
N VAL A 444 16.29 17.96 -23.31
CA VAL A 444 16.24 16.71 -22.56
C VAL A 444 15.37 15.69 -23.28
N MET A 445 15.74 14.43 -23.18
CA MET A 445 14.84 13.32 -23.50
C MET A 445 14.26 12.72 -22.22
N THR A 446 13.16 11.98 -22.33
CA THR A 446 12.72 11.07 -21.28
C THR A 446 12.34 9.72 -21.86
N VAL A 447 12.58 8.63 -21.11
CA VAL A 447 12.23 7.26 -21.51
C VAL A 447 11.55 6.54 -20.36
N ASN A 448 10.41 5.89 -20.63
CA ASN A 448 9.68 5.07 -19.66
C ASN A 448 10.18 3.62 -19.62
N ARG A 449 9.93 2.95 -18.50
CA ARG A 449 10.39 1.59 -18.19
C ARG A 449 9.97 0.52 -19.22
N GLU A 450 8.82 0.70 -19.84
CA GLU A 450 8.22 -0.24 -20.79
C GLU A 450 8.86 -0.14 -22.19
N TYR A 451 9.57 0.94 -22.48
CA TYR A 451 10.27 1.10 -23.75
C TYR A 451 11.62 0.36 -23.75
N ALA A 452 11.77 -0.61 -24.65
CA ALA A 452 12.96 -1.48 -24.73
C ALA A 452 13.97 -1.08 -25.83
N GLY A 453 13.69 -0.01 -26.59
CA GLY A 453 14.52 0.46 -27.70
C GLY A 453 15.71 1.31 -27.25
N GLU A 454 16.53 1.70 -28.23
CA GLU A 454 17.60 2.68 -28.03
C GLU A 454 17.03 4.09 -27.91
N THR A 455 17.79 4.98 -27.30
CA THR A 455 17.38 6.37 -27.11
C THR A 455 18.50 7.31 -27.58
N PRO A 456 18.20 8.59 -27.86
CA PRO A 456 19.19 9.54 -28.35
C PRO A 456 20.42 9.74 -27.45
N CYS A 457 20.34 9.42 -26.15
CA CYS A 457 21.48 9.47 -25.25
C CYS A 457 22.41 8.24 -25.36
N GLY A 458 22.18 7.34 -26.32
CA GLY A 458 22.98 6.14 -26.57
C GLY A 458 22.77 5.01 -25.56
N MET A 459 21.71 5.07 -24.75
CA MET A 459 21.42 4.08 -23.71
C MET A 459 19.94 3.70 -23.69
N LYS A 460 19.64 2.41 -23.52
CA LYS A 460 18.30 1.91 -23.18
C LYS A 460 17.90 2.30 -21.76
N PHE A 461 16.60 2.26 -21.45
CA PHE A 461 16.09 2.45 -20.08
C PHE A 461 16.82 1.57 -19.05
N THR A 462 17.03 0.29 -19.35
CA THR A 462 17.70 -0.65 -18.42
C THR A 462 19.14 -0.26 -18.11
N THR A 463 19.84 0.31 -19.09
CA THR A 463 21.21 0.79 -18.92
C THR A 463 21.22 2.06 -18.10
N LEU A 464 20.36 3.04 -18.44
CA LEU A 464 20.16 4.26 -17.67
C LEU A 464 19.86 3.96 -16.20
N ALA A 465 18.88 3.10 -15.92
CA ALA A 465 18.48 2.71 -14.57
C ALA A 465 19.64 2.11 -13.75
N GLY A 466 20.55 1.39 -14.40
CA GLY A 466 21.75 0.84 -13.77
C GLY A 466 22.82 1.90 -13.47
N VAL A 467 22.91 2.96 -14.28
CA VAL A 467 23.89 4.04 -14.12
C VAL A 467 23.48 5.02 -13.01
N MET A 468 22.19 5.34 -12.92
CA MET A 468 21.67 6.44 -12.09
C MET A 468 20.90 5.99 -10.84
N GLY A 469 20.53 4.71 -10.77
CA GLY A 469 19.92 4.12 -9.58
C GLY A 469 20.91 4.00 -8.42
N GLY A 470 20.39 3.72 -7.22
CA GLY A 470 21.21 3.47 -6.02
C GLY A 470 21.44 4.69 -5.11
N GLY A 471 20.90 5.86 -5.46
CA GLY A 471 20.88 7.02 -4.55
C GLY A 471 22.08 7.96 -4.68
N ALA A 472 22.74 7.99 -5.83
CA ALA A 472 23.70 9.03 -6.20
C ALA A 472 22.99 10.22 -6.86
N SER A 473 23.58 11.43 -6.74
CA SER A 473 23.17 12.60 -7.54
C SER A 473 24.00 12.61 -8.81
N THR A 474 23.33 12.66 -9.97
CA THR A 474 23.97 12.48 -11.27
C THR A 474 23.55 13.61 -12.21
N PRO A 475 24.27 14.74 -12.22
CA PRO A 475 24.04 15.83 -13.17
C PRO A 475 23.84 15.34 -14.61
N GLY A 476 22.79 15.83 -15.26
CA GLY A 476 22.37 15.42 -16.60
C GLY A 476 21.40 14.23 -16.64
N PHE A 477 21.12 13.56 -15.50
CA PHE A 477 20.19 12.44 -15.42
C PHE A 477 19.30 12.53 -14.17
N VAL A 478 17.99 12.32 -14.32
CA VAL A 478 17.09 12.27 -13.16
C VAL A 478 15.92 11.33 -13.40
N GLY A 479 15.56 10.56 -12.37
CA GLY A 479 14.43 9.65 -12.37
C GLY A 479 13.19 10.39 -11.93
N HIS A 480 12.08 10.14 -12.61
CA HIS A 480 10.81 10.79 -12.31
C HIS A 480 9.63 9.88 -12.65
N SER A 481 8.43 10.28 -12.22
CA SER A 481 7.19 9.61 -12.61
C SER A 481 6.69 10.11 -13.96
N LYS A 482 5.79 9.36 -14.60
CA LYS A 482 5.13 9.78 -15.85
C LYS A 482 4.35 11.07 -15.62
N TYR A 483 3.62 11.15 -14.51
CA TYR A 483 2.83 12.31 -14.14
C TYR A 483 3.68 13.59 -13.99
N ASN A 484 4.89 13.46 -13.44
CA ASN A 484 5.78 14.60 -13.20
C ASN A 484 6.16 15.35 -14.47
N ILE A 485 6.21 14.70 -15.64
CA ILE A 485 6.51 15.33 -16.94
C ILE A 485 5.61 16.55 -17.19
N THR A 486 4.35 16.48 -16.76
CA THR A 486 3.33 17.52 -17.03
C THR A 486 3.03 18.40 -15.82
N GLN A 487 3.72 18.23 -14.69
CA GLN A 487 3.62 19.15 -13.56
C GLN A 487 4.35 20.46 -13.89
N ARG A 488 3.87 21.60 -13.36
CA ARG A 488 4.35 22.93 -13.75
C ARG A 488 5.82 23.18 -13.43
N LYS A 489 6.36 22.44 -12.46
CA LYS A 489 7.72 22.56 -11.95
C LYS A 489 8.71 21.54 -12.53
N PHE A 490 8.27 20.69 -13.45
CA PHE A 490 9.14 19.73 -14.14
C PHE A 490 10.35 20.45 -14.74
N ILE A 491 11.55 20.23 -14.19
CA ILE A 491 12.83 20.87 -14.55
C ILE A 491 12.73 22.39 -14.85
N LYS A 492 11.88 23.12 -14.11
CA LYS A 492 11.59 24.54 -14.39
C LYS A 492 12.84 25.44 -14.35
N GLY A 493 13.81 25.11 -13.49
CA GLY A 493 15.09 25.81 -13.40
C GLY A 493 15.94 25.71 -14.67
N ASP A 494 15.72 24.66 -15.48
CA ASP A 494 16.45 24.43 -16.73
C ASP A 494 15.65 24.85 -17.98
N GLY A 495 14.47 25.45 -17.81
CA GLY A 495 13.59 25.86 -18.91
C GLY A 495 12.34 24.99 -19.07
N GLY A 496 12.14 24.02 -18.18
CA GLY A 496 10.88 23.31 -18.05
C GLY A 496 10.58 22.32 -19.17
N LEU A 497 9.29 22.04 -19.35
CA LEU A 497 8.78 21.11 -20.37
C LEU A 497 9.16 21.50 -21.81
N LEU A 498 9.44 22.78 -22.09
CA LEU A 498 9.90 23.23 -23.41
C LEU A 498 11.29 22.72 -23.78
N ARG A 499 12.04 22.16 -22.82
CA ARG A 499 13.29 21.43 -23.08
C ARG A 499 13.08 20.00 -23.54
N MET A 500 11.89 19.42 -23.40
CA MET A 500 11.64 18.05 -23.82
C MET A 500 11.74 17.97 -25.34
N VAL A 501 12.72 17.25 -25.86
CA VAL A 501 12.96 17.12 -27.32
C VAL A 501 12.72 15.70 -27.83
N TRP A 502 12.69 14.69 -26.95
CA TRP A 502 12.44 13.31 -27.34
C TRP A 502 11.70 12.52 -26.26
N MET A 503 10.72 11.72 -26.68
CA MET A 503 9.94 10.86 -25.80
C MET A 503 9.39 9.66 -26.60
N PRO A 504 9.40 8.42 -26.07
CA PRO A 504 8.81 7.28 -26.76
C PRO A 504 7.35 7.54 -27.11
N LYS A 505 6.91 7.12 -28.30
CA LYS A 505 5.54 7.34 -28.77
C LYS A 505 4.50 6.77 -27.81
N ILE A 506 4.78 5.60 -27.22
CA ILE A 506 3.90 4.99 -26.21
C ILE A 506 3.65 5.93 -25.02
N LEU A 507 4.70 6.59 -24.53
CA LEU A 507 4.61 7.53 -23.43
C LEU A 507 3.92 8.83 -23.88
N LYS A 508 4.27 9.35 -25.07
CA LYS A 508 3.63 10.54 -25.65
C LYS A 508 2.11 10.38 -25.76
N GLU A 509 1.65 9.24 -26.29
CA GLU A 509 0.22 8.97 -26.43
C GLU A 509 -0.45 8.76 -25.06
N GLU A 510 0.22 8.12 -24.10
CA GLU A 510 -0.28 7.93 -22.73
C GLU A 510 -0.57 9.25 -22.02
N ILE A 511 0.32 10.25 -22.15
CA ILE A 511 0.17 11.56 -21.48
C ILE A 511 -0.38 12.66 -22.39
N LYS A 512 -0.88 12.33 -23.58
CA LYS A 512 -1.23 13.28 -24.65
C LYS A 512 -2.15 14.40 -24.21
N GLU A 513 -3.25 14.08 -23.52
CA GLU A 513 -4.22 15.05 -23.02
C GLU A 513 -3.53 16.11 -22.12
N ARG A 514 -2.67 15.65 -21.21
CA ARG A 514 -1.93 16.51 -20.27
C ARG A 514 -0.84 17.32 -20.98
N LEU A 515 -0.14 16.70 -21.92
CA LEU A 515 0.94 17.34 -22.69
C LEU A 515 0.40 18.46 -23.59
N LEU A 516 -0.74 18.24 -24.26
CA LEU A 516 -1.41 19.27 -25.05
C LEU A 516 -1.86 20.45 -24.18
N LYS A 517 -2.54 20.17 -23.06
CA LYS A 517 -2.95 21.20 -22.09
C LYS A 517 -1.76 22.01 -21.58
N ARG A 518 -0.64 21.35 -21.22
CA ARG A 518 0.57 22.05 -20.79
C ARG A 518 1.25 22.82 -21.91
N GLY A 519 1.21 22.34 -23.14
CA GLY A 519 1.67 23.08 -24.32
C GLY A 519 0.90 24.39 -24.50
N GLU A 520 -0.42 24.36 -24.40
CA GLU A 520 -1.27 25.56 -24.42
C GLU A 520 -0.91 26.53 -23.29
N GLU A 521 -0.79 26.04 -22.06
CA GLU A 521 -0.42 26.85 -20.88
C GLU A 521 0.98 27.49 -21.01
N LEU A 522 1.89 26.88 -21.78
CA LEU A 522 3.24 27.39 -22.04
C LEU A 522 3.36 28.22 -23.33
N GLY A 523 2.25 28.41 -24.07
CA GLY A 523 2.25 29.18 -25.32
C GLY A 523 2.77 28.42 -26.54
N VAL A 524 2.91 27.09 -26.46
CA VAL A 524 3.31 26.20 -27.56
C VAL A 524 2.28 25.07 -27.71
N PRO A 525 1.07 25.33 -28.25
CA PRO A 525 -0.02 24.34 -28.30
C PRO A 525 0.32 23.07 -29.10
N ASN A 526 1.21 23.17 -30.09
CA ASN A 526 1.67 22.07 -30.91
C ASN A 526 2.96 21.40 -30.39
N LEU A 527 3.34 21.62 -29.12
CA LEU A 527 4.53 21.02 -28.51
C LEU A 527 4.56 19.49 -28.67
N TYR A 528 3.40 18.84 -28.59
CA TYR A 528 3.24 17.40 -28.82
C TYR A 528 3.88 16.91 -30.14
N ASP A 529 3.66 17.65 -31.23
CA ASP A 529 4.14 17.32 -32.57
C ASP A 529 5.58 17.80 -32.82
N MET A 530 6.11 18.64 -31.93
CA MET A 530 7.49 19.14 -32.01
C MET A 530 8.47 18.20 -31.31
N ILE A 531 8.02 17.41 -30.32
CA ILE A 531 8.85 16.44 -29.60
C ILE A 531 9.08 15.21 -30.51
N ALA A 532 10.33 14.84 -30.75
CA ALA A 532 10.68 13.65 -31.51
C ALA A 532 10.33 12.36 -30.73
N ASP A 533 10.23 11.24 -31.45
CA ASP A 533 10.06 9.91 -30.87
C ASP A 533 10.87 8.87 -31.67
N GLU A 534 10.76 7.59 -31.31
CA GLU A 534 11.51 6.52 -31.96
C GLU A 534 11.16 6.33 -33.45
N THR A 535 10.06 6.92 -33.94
CA THR A 535 9.70 6.90 -35.36
C THR A 535 10.40 7.99 -36.18
N VAL A 536 10.99 8.98 -35.50
CA VAL A 536 11.86 10.02 -36.08
C VAL A 536 13.32 9.57 -36.08
N GLY A 537 13.81 9.09 -34.94
CA GLY A 537 15.20 8.67 -34.77
C GLY A 537 15.54 8.29 -33.33
N THR A 538 16.68 7.63 -33.14
CA THR A 538 17.17 7.21 -31.81
C THR A 538 18.59 7.70 -31.52
N THR A 539 19.06 8.73 -32.25
CA THR A 539 20.33 9.43 -32.01
C THR A 539 20.12 10.95 -32.10
N GLU A 540 20.98 11.75 -31.46
CA GLU A 540 20.90 13.22 -31.55
C GLU A 540 21.02 13.72 -33.00
N GLU A 541 21.86 13.07 -33.82
CA GLU A 541 22.05 13.42 -35.24
C GLU A 541 20.79 13.20 -36.09
N GLU A 542 20.04 12.13 -35.82
CA GLU A 542 18.80 11.82 -36.55
C GLU A 542 17.64 12.75 -36.18
N ILE A 543 17.55 13.15 -34.90
CA ILE A 543 16.41 13.95 -34.42
C ILE A 543 16.63 15.45 -34.61
N LEU A 544 17.87 15.94 -34.64
CA LEU A 544 18.17 17.37 -34.75
C LEU A 544 17.56 18.03 -36.00
N PRO A 545 17.63 17.44 -37.21
CA PRO A 545 16.97 18.00 -38.40
C PRO A 545 15.45 18.14 -38.22
N PHE A 546 14.80 17.16 -37.57
CA PHE A 546 13.37 17.22 -37.27
C PHE A 546 13.05 18.36 -36.30
N LEU A 547 13.84 18.52 -35.22
CA LEU A 547 13.67 19.61 -34.26
C LEU A 547 13.83 20.99 -34.93
N GLN A 548 14.76 21.11 -35.87
CA GLN A 548 14.96 22.33 -36.65
C GLN A 548 13.78 22.61 -37.60
N GLU A 549 13.30 21.59 -38.33
CA GLU A 549 12.15 21.70 -39.22
C GLU A 549 10.88 22.11 -38.45
N LYS A 550 10.66 21.52 -37.28
CA LYS A 550 9.53 21.84 -36.40
C LYS A 550 9.68 23.15 -35.65
N GLY A 551 10.85 23.79 -35.69
CA GLY A 551 11.12 25.01 -34.94
C GLY A 551 11.02 24.81 -33.44
N HIS A 552 11.57 23.72 -32.91
CA HIS A 552 11.46 23.35 -31.51
C HIS A 552 12.02 24.46 -30.59
N PRO A 553 11.28 24.91 -29.55
CA PRO A 553 11.67 26.05 -28.72
C PRO A 553 13.03 25.88 -28.04
N ALA A 554 13.36 24.66 -27.59
CA ALA A 554 14.65 24.34 -26.95
C ALA A 554 15.87 24.82 -27.75
N LEU A 555 15.83 24.80 -29.09
CA LEU A 555 16.96 25.19 -29.94
C LEU A 555 17.30 26.69 -29.85
N ASN A 556 16.35 27.52 -29.43
CA ASN A 556 16.50 28.98 -29.35
C ASN A 556 16.58 29.49 -27.90
N MET A 557 16.50 28.60 -26.91
CA MET A 557 16.68 28.94 -25.51
C MET A 557 18.18 29.02 -25.16
N ASP A 558 18.51 29.62 -24.02
CA ASP A 558 19.90 29.67 -23.55
C ASP A 558 20.52 28.25 -23.47
N PRO A 559 21.84 28.08 -23.66
CA PRO A 559 22.48 26.77 -23.53
C PRO A 559 22.25 26.15 -22.14
N LEU A 560 21.83 24.87 -22.09
CA LEU A 560 21.68 24.11 -20.84
C LEU A 560 23.02 23.82 -20.14
N VAL A 561 24.09 23.74 -20.94
CA VAL A 561 25.46 23.51 -20.49
C VAL A 561 26.36 24.49 -21.22
N GLY A 562 27.26 25.13 -20.45
CA GLY A 562 28.22 26.13 -20.92
C GLY A 562 29.58 25.56 -21.27
#